data_AF-A0A358STG2-F1
#
_entry.id   AF-A0A358STG2-F1
#
_cell.length_a   1.000
_cell.length_b   1.000
_cell.length_c   1.000
_cell.angle_alpha   90.00
_cell.angle_beta   90.00
_cell.angle_gamma   90.00
#
_symmetry.space_group_name_H-M   'P 1'
#
loop_
_entity.id
_entity.type
_entity.pdbx_description
1 polymer ?
#
loop_
_entity_poly.entity_id
_entity_poly.type
_entity_poly.pdbx_seq_one_letter_code
_entity_poly.pdbx_strand_id
1 'polypeptide(L)'
;MGSRVARERPDQPFAGFKLAHAVLAADDGRAGFAGLTIGGQLVYDTIAEASCIWSPRHVPPRRRCDCGFYCLSSLAEARALSCATANQTAVLLEVVASGRFIRYERGLRYSRQRVRAVRVGRCGCGRPASGLADAGRGLVGWRHLKPSCDACAADRHLVTFGSFAARLGGLVPVTRDQGAAGWRGPITDAPGRPRGSAPDGLPGADVVAALGAEVALVHARLDHLQEQLSRLEGGGSGAGP
;
A
#
# COMPACT_ATOMS: atom_id res chain seq x y z
N MET A 1 3.91 20.09 33.98
CA MET A 1 2.51 19.68 33.67
C MET A 1 2.57 18.31 33.00
N GLY A 2 2.33 17.23 33.75
CA GLY A 2 2.49 15.86 33.23
C GLY A 2 1.41 15.54 32.18
N SER A 3 1.83 15.29 30.94
CA SER A 3 0.94 14.79 29.88
C SER A 3 0.37 13.45 30.33
N ARG A 4 -0.95 13.41 30.59
CA ARG A 4 -1.69 12.17 30.84
C ARG A 4 -1.62 11.35 29.56
N VAL A 5 -0.72 10.37 29.49
CA VAL A 5 -0.78 9.30 28.51
C VAL A 5 -2.16 8.65 28.67
N ALA A 6 -2.99 8.74 27.64
CA ALA A 6 -4.30 8.09 27.63
C ALA A 6 -4.11 6.61 27.98
N ARG A 7 -4.79 6.15 29.02
CA ARG A 7 -4.70 4.76 29.51
C ARG A 7 -5.05 3.82 28.36
N GLU A 8 -4.16 2.88 28.05
CA GLU A 8 -4.38 1.89 27.00
C GLU A 8 -5.67 1.11 27.27
N ARG A 9 -6.55 1.05 26.27
CA ARG A 9 -7.80 0.27 26.31
C ARG A 9 -7.70 -0.87 25.31
N PRO A 10 -7.03 -1.98 25.67
CA PRO A 10 -6.81 -3.12 24.78
C PRO A 10 -8.11 -3.82 24.34
N ASP A 11 -9.21 -3.53 25.02
CA ASP A 11 -10.56 -4.01 24.76
C ASP A 11 -11.36 -3.15 23.77
N GLN A 12 -10.92 -1.92 23.48
CA GLN A 12 -11.66 -1.02 22.59
C GLN A 12 -11.16 -1.09 21.14
N PRO A 13 -12.07 -1.27 20.16
CA PRO A 13 -11.69 -1.27 18.76
C PRO A 13 -11.02 0.05 18.35
N PHE A 14 -9.87 -0.03 17.70
CA PHE A 14 -9.10 1.14 17.28
C PHE A 14 -9.46 1.53 15.84
N ALA A 15 -9.96 2.75 15.64
CA ALA A 15 -10.15 3.28 14.29
C ALA A 15 -8.82 3.76 13.71
N GLY A 16 -8.49 3.34 12.49
CA GLY A 16 -7.26 3.70 11.82
C GLY A 16 -7.38 3.70 10.30
N PHE A 17 -6.26 4.02 9.66
CA PHE A 17 -6.18 4.14 8.20
C PHE A 17 -5.04 3.29 7.67
N LYS A 18 -5.22 2.63 6.53
CA LYS A 18 -4.14 1.88 5.87
C LYS A 18 -4.26 1.97 4.36
N LEU A 19 -3.17 1.66 3.67
CA LEU A 19 -3.19 1.47 2.23
C LEU A 19 -3.22 -0.03 1.90
N ALA A 20 -3.87 -0.38 0.80
CA ALA A 20 -3.92 -1.75 0.29
C ALA A 20 -4.08 -1.74 -1.23
N HIS A 21 -3.66 -2.82 -1.89
CA HIS A 21 -4.07 -3.06 -3.28
C HIS A 21 -5.52 -3.54 -3.28
N ALA A 22 -6.37 -2.91 -4.09
CA ALA A 22 -7.67 -3.46 -4.43
C ALA A 22 -7.47 -4.60 -5.43
N VAL A 23 -8.15 -5.73 -5.22
CA VAL A 23 -8.03 -6.88 -6.11
C VAL A 23 -9.40 -7.42 -6.55
N LEU A 24 -9.43 -8.02 -7.73
CA LEU A 24 -10.58 -8.70 -8.32
C LEU A 24 -10.21 -10.14 -8.61
N ALA A 25 -11.07 -11.09 -8.24
CA ALA A 25 -10.87 -12.49 -8.56
C ALA A 25 -10.88 -12.72 -10.09
N ALA A 26 -10.17 -13.74 -10.57
CA ALA A 26 -10.06 -14.02 -12.01
C ALA A 26 -11.40 -14.39 -12.68
N ASP A 27 -12.40 -14.81 -11.90
CA ASP A 27 -13.76 -15.10 -12.32
C ASP A 27 -14.70 -13.88 -12.23
N ASP A 28 -14.16 -12.70 -11.88
CA ASP A 28 -14.87 -11.45 -11.63
C ASP A 28 -15.98 -11.51 -10.57
N GLY A 29 -16.09 -12.61 -9.82
CA GLY A 29 -17.17 -12.85 -8.86
C GLY A 29 -16.93 -12.21 -7.50
N ARG A 30 -15.66 -11.98 -7.14
CA ARG A 30 -15.26 -11.48 -5.81
C ARG A 30 -14.22 -10.38 -5.89
N ALA A 31 -14.23 -9.53 -4.87
CA ALA A 31 -13.22 -8.51 -4.65
C ALA A 31 -12.61 -8.66 -3.25
N GLY A 32 -11.41 -8.11 -3.07
CA GLY A 32 -10.73 -8.12 -1.79
C GLY A 32 -9.59 -7.12 -1.75
N PHE A 33 -8.68 -7.35 -0.81
CA PHE A 33 -7.51 -6.51 -0.63
C PHE A 33 -6.24 -7.33 -0.45
N ALA A 34 -5.11 -6.78 -0.87
CA ALA A 34 -3.78 -7.30 -0.59
C ALA A 34 -2.92 -6.22 0.10
N GLY A 35 -2.00 -6.66 0.97
CA GLY A 35 -1.01 -5.77 1.60
C GLY A 35 -0.05 -5.15 0.58
N LEU A 36 0.65 -4.08 0.98
CA LEU A 36 1.65 -3.42 0.13
C LEU A 36 3.05 -4.02 0.24
N THR A 37 3.32 -4.76 1.31
CA THR A 37 4.63 -5.34 1.61
C THR A 37 4.66 -6.83 1.28
N ILE A 38 5.70 -7.54 1.73
CA ILE A 38 5.84 -9.00 1.61
C ILE A 38 4.58 -9.79 2.01
N GLY A 39 3.82 -9.33 3.01
CA GLY A 39 2.53 -9.95 3.39
C GLY A 39 1.41 -9.78 2.35
N GLY A 40 1.63 -8.99 1.30
CA GLY A 40 0.74 -8.75 0.18
C GLY A 40 0.53 -9.92 -0.77
N GLN A 41 1.15 -11.07 -0.51
CA GLN A 41 0.90 -12.32 -1.24
C GLN A 41 -0.42 -13.00 -0.81
N LEU A 42 -1.05 -12.53 0.28
CA LEU A 42 -2.34 -13.05 0.74
C LEU A 42 -3.45 -12.01 0.50
N VAL A 43 -4.48 -12.45 -0.20
CA VAL A 43 -5.72 -11.69 -0.34
C VAL A 43 -6.59 -11.90 0.90
N TYR A 44 -7.19 -10.83 1.39
CA TYR A 44 -8.09 -10.83 2.52
C TYR A 44 -9.39 -10.06 2.24
N ASP A 45 -10.46 -10.49 2.89
CA ASP A 45 -11.79 -9.89 2.79
C ASP A 45 -11.91 -8.62 3.67
N THR A 46 -13.09 -7.98 3.66
CA THR A 46 -13.38 -6.77 4.45
C THR A 46 -13.29 -7.01 5.96
N ILE A 47 -13.54 -8.24 6.42
CA ILE A 47 -13.28 -8.70 7.78
C ILE A 47 -12.24 -9.79 7.69
N ALA A 48 -11.12 -9.65 8.42
CA ALA A 48 -10.00 -10.58 8.28
C ALA A 48 -9.20 -10.73 9.56
N GLU A 49 -8.65 -11.94 9.72
CA GLU A 49 -7.60 -12.25 10.69
C GLU A 49 -6.25 -12.33 9.97
N ALA A 50 -5.21 -11.81 10.62
CA ALA A 50 -3.86 -11.84 10.06
C ALA A 50 -3.29 -13.25 10.17
N SER A 51 -2.68 -13.70 9.09
CA SER A 51 -1.87 -14.92 9.03
C SER A 51 -0.43 -14.57 8.68
N CYS A 52 0.50 -15.50 8.95
CA CYS A 52 1.90 -15.35 8.60
C CYS A 52 2.24 -16.28 7.43
N ILE A 53 2.75 -15.70 6.34
CA ILE A 53 3.19 -16.48 5.17
C ILE A 53 4.44 -17.31 5.45
N TRP A 54 5.27 -16.89 6.41
CA TRP A 54 6.56 -17.52 6.69
C TRP A 54 6.44 -18.72 7.64
N SER A 55 5.46 -18.70 8.54
CA SER A 55 5.31 -19.77 9.51
C SER A 55 3.92 -19.78 10.16
N PRO A 56 3.21 -20.92 10.16
CA PRO A 56 1.97 -21.06 10.91
C PRO A 56 2.20 -21.22 12.42
N ARG A 57 3.44 -21.39 12.88
CA ARG A 57 3.77 -21.70 14.29
C ARG A 57 3.55 -20.55 15.25
N HIS A 58 3.32 -19.34 14.75
CA HIS A 58 3.10 -18.18 15.59
C HIS A 58 1.85 -17.41 15.21
N VAL A 59 1.20 -16.86 16.24
CA VAL A 59 0.00 -16.04 16.08
C VAL A 59 0.41 -14.59 15.79
N PRO A 60 -0.04 -13.99 14.66
CA PRO A 60 0.19 -12.59 14.38
C PRO A 60 -0.52 -11.65 15.39
N PRO A 61 0.00 -10.44 15.61
CA PRO A 61 1.31 -9.97 15.17
C PRO A 61 2.43 -10.46 16.10
N ARG A 62 3.64 -10.66 15.57
CA ARG A 62 4.85 -11.03 16.33
C ARG A 62 5.95 -10.00 16.18
N ARG A 63 6.55 -9.52 17.29
CA ARG A 63 7.54 -8.43 17.28
C ARG A 63 8.71 -8.62 16.30
N ARG A 64 9.20 -9.85 16.13
CA ARG A 64 10.32 -10.20 15.24
C ARG A 64 9.88 -10.78 13.88
N CYS A 65 8.64 -10.51 13.47
CA CYS A 65 8.11 -10.91 12.17
C CYS A 65 7.25 -9.76 11.63
N ASP A 66 7.11 -9.67 10.31
CA ASP A 66 6.30 -8.63 9.66
C ASP A 66 4.82 -9.01 9.53
N CYS A 67 4.39 -10.10 10.18
CA CYS A 67 3.01 -10.54 10.18
C CYS A 67 2.08 -9.61 10.99
N GLY A 68 0.83 -9.54 10.55
CA GLY A 68 -0.17 -8.63 11.10
C GLY A 68 -0.59 -7.57 10.08
N PHE A 69 -1.72 -6.93 10.34
CA PHE A 69 -2.15 -5.76 9.58
C PHE A 69 -1.60 -4.51 10.23
N TYR A 70 -1.14 -3.54 9.44
CA TYR A 70 -0.72 -2.23 9.93
C TYR A 70 -1.77 -1.18 9.61
N CYS A 71 -2.03 -0.27 10.55
CA CYS A 71 -2.79 0.96 10.31
C CYS A 71 -2.14 2.14 11.03
N LEU A 72 -2.24 3.30 10.41
CA LEU A 72 -1.89 4.60 10.96
C LEU A 72 -3.06 5.16 11.78
N SER A 73 -2.75 6.03 12.73
CA SER A 73 -3.75 6.76 13.50
C SER A 73 -4.35 7.96 12.73
N SER A 74 -3.64 8.46 11.71
CA SER A 74 -3.99 9.68 10.99
C SER A 74 -4.29 9.44 9.51
N LEU A 75 -5.40 10.03 9.04
CA LEU A 75 -5.76 10.08 7.63
C LEU A 75 -4.71 10.86 6.81
N ALA A 76 -4.15 11.93 7.38
CA ALA A 76 -3.15 12.76 6.70
C ALA A 76 -1.88 11.95 6.43
N GLU A 77 -1.42 11.16 7.40
CA GLU A 77 -0.26 10.29 7.23
C GLU A 77 -0.50 9.18 6.21
N ALA A 78 -1.71 8.59 6.21
CA ALA A 78 -2.08 7.58 5.23
C ALA A 78 -2.10 8.15 3.80
N ARG A 79 -2.58 9.39 3.64
CA ARG A 79 -2.50 10.11 2.35
C ARG A 79 -1.06 10.42 1.97
N ALA A 80 -0.23 10.86 2.90
CA ALA A 80 1.19 11.10 2.62
C ALA A 80 1.89 9.83 2.10
N LEU A 81 1.58 8.65 2.66
CA LEU A 81 2.11 7.39 2.13
C LEU A 81 1.63 7.09 0.70
N SER A 82 0.43 7.52 0.32
CA SER A 82 -0.11 7.29 -1.03
C SER A 82 0.60 8.10 -2.12
N CYS A 83 1.36 9.14 -1.73
CA CYS A 83 2.19 9.93 -2.64
C CYS A 83 3.42 9.19 -3.15
N ALA A 84 3.88 8.14 -2.44
CA ALA A 84 5.01 7.34 -2.92
C ALA A 84 4.60 6.59 -4.20
N THR A 85 5.47 6.59 -5.21
CA THR A 85 5.21 5.94 -6.51
C THR A 85 4.77 4.48 -6.37
N ALA A 86 5.39 3.73 -5.45
CA ALA A 86 5.02 2.35 -5.15
C ALA A 86 3.57 2.18 -4.65
N ASN A 87 2.99 3.22 -4.06
CA ASN A 87 1.68 3.22 -3.42
C ASN A 87 0.61 3.96 -4.23
N GLN A 88 0.96 4.58 -5.36
CA GLN A 88 0.05 5.46 -6.11
C GLN A 88 -1.22 4.77 -6.64
N THR A 89 -1.19 3.44 -6.74
CA THR A 89 -2.33 2.62 -7.17
C THR A 89 -3.09 1.97 -6.02
N ALA A 90 -2.61 2.16 -4.78
CA ALA A 90 -3.28 1.64 -3.60
C ALA A 90 -4.58 2.41 -3.32
N VAL A 91 -5.52 1.73 -2.68
CA VAL A 91 -6.70 2.35 -2.08
C VAL A 91 -6.44 2.61 -0.60
N LEU A 92 -7.05 3.66 -0.07
CA LEU A 92 -7.00 3.98 1.35
C LEU A 92 -8.21 3.36 2.04
N LEU A 93 -7.95 2.53 3.03
CA LEU A 93 -8.94 1.85 3.83
C LEU A 93 -9.08 2.53 5.18
N GLU A 94 -10.31 2.86 5.55
CA GLU A 94 -10.66 3.12 6.95
C GLU A 94 -10.95 1.79 7.61
N VAL A 95 -10.31 1.51 8.73
CA VAL A 95 -10.39 0.23 9.42
C VAL A 95 -10.71 0.40 10.88
N VAL A 96 -11.35 -0.63 11.43
CA VAL A 96 -11.42 -0.86 12.86
C VAL A 96 -10.54 -2.07 13.16
N ALA A 97 -9.47 -1.84 13.91
CA ALA A 97 -8.51 -2.82 14.36
C ALA A 97 -8.92 -3.41 15.72
N SER A 98 -8.72 -4.71 15.89
CA SER A 98 -9.01 -5.42 17.14
C SER A 98 -8.10 -6.64 17.35
N GLY A 99 -8.23 -7.25 18.53
CA GLY A 99 -7.45 -8.40 18.95
C GLY A 99 -6.04 -8.02 19.43
N ARG A 100 -5.08 -8.94 19.24
CA ARG A 100 -3.69 -8.75 19.64
C ARG A 100 -3.07 -7.62 18.84
N PHE A 101 -2.32 -6.72 19.49
CA PHE A 101 -1.66 -5.62 18.81
C PHE A 101 -0.24 -5.35 19.32
N ILE A 102 0.52 -4.63 18.50
CA ILE A 102 1.80 -4.01 18.83
C ILE A 102 1.68 -2.55 18.42
N ARG A 103 1.95 -1.65 19.36
CA ARG A 103 1.96 -0.20 19.12
C ARG A 103 3.31 0.26 18.60
N TYR A 104 3.26 1.16 17.64
CA TYR A 104 4.37 1.94 17.11
C TYR A 104 4.04 3.42 17.26
N GLU A 105 5.02 4.28 17.02
CA GLU A 105 4.87 5.73 17.10
C GLU A 105 3.69 6.25 16.27
N ARG A 106 3.59 5.79 15.00
CA ARG A 106 2.63 6.30 14.01
C ARG A 106 1.35 5.48 13.88
N GLY A 107 1.24 4.36 14.61
CA GLY A 107 0.16 3.43 14.38
C GLY A 107 0.22 2.11 15.15
N LEU A 108 -0.56 1.16 14.68
CA LEU A 108 -0.72 -0.15 15.30
C LEU A 108 -0.55 -1.25 14.27
N ARG A 109 0.11 -2.33 14.69
CA ARG A 109 0.04 -3.62 14.01
C ARG A 109 -0.85 -4.56 14.80
N TYR A 110 -1.81 -5.22 14.16
CA TYR A 110 -2.89 -5.93 14.85
C TYR A 110 -3.30 -7.23 14.18
N SER A 111 -4.03 -8.09 14.90
CA SER A 111 -4.41 -9.42 14.45
C SER A 111 -5.72 -9.47 13.67
N ARG A 112 -6.65 -8.52 13.89
CA ARG A 112 -7.97 -8.52 13.24
C ARG A 112 -8.36 -7.14 12.72
N GLN A 113 -8.86 -7.05 11.48
CA GLN A 113 -9.48 -5.82 10.97
C GLN A 113 -10.93 -6.04 10.56
N ARG A 114 -11.65 -4.93 10.58
CA ARG A 114 -12.82 -4.69 9.74
C ARG A 114 -12.66 -3.40 8.95
N VAL A 115 -12.78 -3.48 7.62
CA VAL A 115 -12.86 -2.32 6.74
C VAL A 115 -14.21 -1.64 6.91
N ARG A 116 -14.20 -0.31 7.08
CA ARG A 116 -15.38 0.55 7.21
C ARG A 116 -15.68 1.35 5.97
N ALA A 117 -14.64 1.74 5.24
CA ALA A 117 -14.77 2.48 3.99
C ALA A 117 -13.54 2.27 3.12
N VAL A 118 -13.73 2.38 1.82
CA VAL A 118 -12.65 2.42 0.81
C VAL A 118 -12.67 3.79 0.16
N ARG A 119 -11.51 4.44 0.14
CA ARG A 119 -11.26 5.70 -0.55
C ARG A 119 -10.31 5.45 -1.72
N VAL A 120 -10.80 5.71 -2.92
CA VAL A 120 -10.06 5.51 -4.17
C VAL A 120 -9.43 6.83 -4.59
N GLY A 121 -8.11 6.79 -4.82
CA GLY A 121 -7.34 7.95 -5.26
C GLY A 121 -7.65 8.41 -6.69
N ARG A 122 -6.77 9.25 -7.24
CA ARG A 122 -6.89 9.74 -8.62
C ARG A 122 -6.41 8.70 -9.63
N CYS A 123 -6.90 8.84 -10.85
CA CYS A 123 -6.29 8.17 -12.00
C CYS A 123 -4.83 8.62 -12.17
N GLY A 124 -3.98 7.80 -12.77
CA GLY A 124 -2.58 8.13 -13.05
C GLY A 124 -2.40 9.41 -13.89
N CYS A 125 -3.40 9.80 -14.68
CA CYS A 125 -3.42 11.08 -15.42
C CYS A 125 -3.80 12.29 -14.57
N GLY A 126 -4.04 12.11 -13.26
CA GLY A 126 -4.45 13.17 -12.34
C GLY A 126 -5.95 13.47 -12.33
N ARG A 127 -6.79 12.91 -13.21
CA ARG A 127 -8.25 13.12 -13.14
C ARG A 127 -8.89 12.32 -11.99
N PRO A 128 -10.04 12.75 -11.46
CA PRO A 128 -10.81 11.95 -10.51
C PRO A 128 -11.13 10.57 -11.10
N ALA A 129 -10.89 9.50 -10.33
CA ALA A 129 -11.22 8.15 -10.77
C ALA A 129 -12.74 7.94 -10.76
N SER A 130 -13.28 7.33 -11.81
CA SER A 130 -14.68 6.89 -11.90
C SER A 130 -14.85 5.42 -11.50
N GLY A 131 -13.77 4.66 -11.51
CA GLY A 131 -13.75 3.27 -11.09
C GLY A 131 -12.34 2.74 -10.91
N LEU A 132 -12.24 1.42 -10.95
CA LEU A 132 -11.02 0.65 -10.83
C LEU A 132 -10.83 -0.18 -12.11
N ALA A 133 -9.66 -0.09 -12.73
CA ALA A 133 -9.30 -0.85 -13.93
C ALA A 133 -8.15 -1.82 -13.63
N ASP A 134 -7.95 -2.82 -14.49
CA ASP A 134 -6.83 -3.76 -14.38
C ASP A 134 -5.50 -2.98 -14.34
N ALA A 135 -4.66 -3.29 -13.35
CA ALA A 135 -3.36 -2.69 -13.16
C ALA A 135 -2.25 -3.37 -13.98
N GLY A 136 -2.55 -4.47 -14.68
CA GLY A 136 -1.60 -5.26 -15.46
C GLY A 136 -0.70 -6.16 -14.62
N ARG A 137 -1.04 -6.37 -13.35
CA ARG A 137 -0.32 -7.21 -12.39
C ARG A 137 -1.28 -7.89 -11.44
N GLY A 138 -0.83 -8.87 -10.67
CA GLY A 138 -1.72 -9.60 -9.77
C GLY A 138 -1.02 -10.65 -8.93
N LEU A 139 -1.85 -11.49 -8.33
CA LEU A 139 -1.49 -12.73 -7.63
C LEU A 139 -2.16 -13.89 -8.37
N VAL A 140 -1.78 -15.12 -8.06
CA VAL A 140 -2.46 -16.30 -8.64
C VAL A 140 -3.95 -16.24 -8.30
N GLY A 141 -4.80 -16.20 -9.32
CA GLY A 141 -6.26 -16.09 -9.18
C GLY A 141 -6.81 -14.68 -8.92
N TRP A 142 -5.96 -13.64 -8.87
CA TRP A 142 -6.37 -12.28 -8.53
C TRP A 142 -5.69 -11.21 -9.39
N ARG A 143 -6.48 -10.29 -9.95
CA ARG A 143 -5.98 -9.11 -10.65
C ARG A 143 -5.88 -7.94 -9.68
N HIS A 144 -4.74 -7.25 -9.66
CA HIS A 144 -4.65 -5.97 -8.97
C HIS A 144 -5.38 -4.91 -9.79
N LEU A 145 -6.08 -4.02 -9.10
CA LEU A 145 -6.77 -2.91 -9.70
C LEU A 145 -6.06 -1.59 -9.39
N LYS A 146 -6.22 -0.62 -10.29
CA LYS A 146 -5.77 0.76 -10.11
C LYS A 146 -6.92 1.74 -10.30
N PRO A 147 -6.91 2.90 -9.63
CA PRO A 147 -7.85 3.98 -9.93
C PRO A 147 -7.76 4.40 -11.40
N SER A 148 -8.91 4.52 -12.07
CA SER A 148 -8.98 5.02 -13.45
C SER A 148 -10.17 5.95 -13.64
N CYS A 149 -9.98 6.98 -14.46
CA CYS A 149 -11.07 7.81 -14.98
C CYS A 149 -11.62 7.20 -16.28
N ASP A 150 -12.82 7.61 -16.69
CA ASP A 150 -13.50 7.05 -17.88
C ASP A 150 -12.65 7.19 -19.14
N ALA A 151 -12.02 8.35 -19.33
CA ALA A 151 -11.16 8.59 -20.50
C ALA A 151 -9.90 7.71 -20.54
N CYS A 152 -9.29 7.44 -19.38
CA CYS A 152 -8.14 6.53 -19.32
C CYS A 152 -8.56 5.06 -19.27
N ALA A 153 -9.80 4.76 -18.89
CA ALA A 153 -10.33 3.41 -18.96
C ALA A 153 -10.59 3.03 -20.42
N ALA A 154 -11.25 3.91 -21.19
CA ALA A 154 -11.61 3.69 -22.59
C ALA A 154 -12.11 2.26 -22.83
N ASP A 155 -11.44 1.49 -23.69
CA ASP A 155 -11.81 0.11 -24.05
C ASP A 155 -11.51 -0.94 -22.95
N ARG A 156 -10.93 -0.53 -21.81
CA ARG A 156 -10.64 -1.44 -20.69
C ARG A 156 -11.86 -1.60 -19.79
N HIS A 157 -12.03 -2.82 -19.26
CA HIS A 157 -13.06 -3.09 -18.27
C HIS A 157 -12.87 -2.22 -17.03
N LEU A 158 -13.83 -1.31 -16.80
CA LEU A 158 -13.87 -0.43 -15.64
C LEU A 158 -14.85 -0.98 -14.61
N VAL A 159 -14.34 -1.40 -13.47
CA VAL A 159 -15.17 -1.77 -12.32
C VAL A 159 -15.59 -0.50 -11.60
N THR A 160 -16.88 -0.15 -11.68
CA THR A 160 -17.42 1.01 -10.96
C THR A 160 -17.28 0.81 -9.45
N PHE A 161 -17.31 1.90 -8.68
CA PHE A 161 -17.25 1.80 -7.21
C PHE A 161 -18.41 0.98 -6.62
N GLY A 162 -19.62 1.12 -7.16
CA GLY A 162 -20.76 0.31 -6.72
C GLY A 162 -20.57 -1.18 -7.03
N SER A 163 -20.08 -1.50 -8.23
CA SER A 163 -19.77 -2.87 -8.65
C SER A 163 -18.65 -3.51 -7.80
N PHE A 164 -17.64 -2.73 -7.41
CA PHE A 164 -16.60 -3.18 -6.50
C PHE A 164 -17.13 -3.37 -5.07
N ALA A 165 -17.93 -2.42 -4.56
CA ALA A 165 -18.57 -2.51 -3.25
C ALA A 165 -19.48 -3.75 -3.13
N ALA A 166 -20.26 -4.05 -4.18
CA ALA A 166 -21.10 -5.25 -4.22
C ALA A 166 -20.27 -6.54 -4.10
N ARG A 167 -19.13 -6.62 -4.80
CA ARG A 167 -18.20 -7.76 -4.75
C ARG A 167 -17.42 -7.88 -3.43
N LEU A 168 -17.39 -6.82 -2.63
CA LEU A 168 -16.91 -6.82 -1.25
C LEU A 168 -18.00 -7.25 -0.23
N GLY A 169 -19.20 -7.62 -0.72
CA GLY A 169 -20.36 -7.98 0.10
C GLY A 169 -21.32 -6.83 0.40
N GLY A 170 -21.19 -5.68 -0.27
CA GLY A 170 -22.16 -4.57 -0.26
C GLY A 170 -22.19 -3.69 1.01
N LEU A 171 -21.51 -4.09 2.09
CA LEU A 171 -21.54 -3.37 3.38
C LEU A 171 -20.50 -2.25 3.52
N VAL A 172 -19.52 -2.20 2.61
CA VAL A 172 -18.41 -1.25 2.68
C VAL A 172 -18.57 -0.20 1.57
N PRO A 173 -18.81 1.08 1.90
CA PRO A 173 -18.86 2.13 0.91
C PRO A 173 -17.50 2.31 0.23
N VAL A 174 -17.54 2.44 -1.09
CA VAL A 174 -16.38 2.73 -1.94
C VAL A 174 -16.60 4.09 -2.57
N THR A 175 -15.72 5.03 -2.28
CA THR A 175 -15.87 6.43 -2.70
C THR A 175 -14.55 7.00 -3.21
N ARG A 176 -14.62 8.11 -3.92
CA ARG A 176 -13.42 8.89 -4.26
C ARG A 176 -12.80 9.48 -3.00
N ASP A 177 -11.48 9.47 -2.90
CA ASP A 177 -10.81 10.25 -1.87
C ASP A 177 -10.91 11.74 -2.21
N GLN A 178 -11.80 12.46 -1.52
CA GLN A 178 -11.98 13.89 -1.71
C GLN A 178 -10.75 14.71 -1.28
N GLY A 179 -9.91 14.18 -0.38
CA GLY A 179 -8.63 14.81 -0.03
C GLY A 179 -7.51 14.51 -1.02
N ALA A 180 -7.71 13.53 -1.91
CA ALA A 180 -6.94 13.44 -3.14
C ALA A 180 -7.43 14.45 -4.17
N ALA A 181 -8.32 15.41 -3.85
CA ALA A 181 -8.49 16.61 -4.65
C ALA A 181 -7.18 17.40 -4.64
N GLY A 182 -6.24 16.97 -5.49
CA GLY A 182 -4.92 17.55 -5.70
C GLY A 182 -4.98 19.07 -5.75
N TRP A 183 -3.89 19.69 -5.31
CA TRP A 183 -3.65 21.14 -5.28
C TRP A 183 -4.89 21.99 -5.59
N ARG A 184 -5.71 22.22 -4.57
CA ARG A 184 -6.74 23.27 -4.63
C ARG A 184 -6.06 24.59 -4.33
N GLY A 185 -5.67 25.28 -5.38
CA GLY A 185 -4.96 26.55 -5.33
C GLY A 185 -3.84 26.57 -6.36
N PRO A 186 -3.44 27.74 -6.87
CA PRO A 186 -2.27 27.83 -7.72
C PRO A 186 -1.02 27.43 -6.94
N ILE A 187 -0.18 26.54 -7.49
CA ILE A 187 1.26 26.55 -7.19
C ILE A 187 1.76 27.87 -7.77
N THR A 188 1.65 28.95 -7.00
CA THR A 188 2.26 30.21 -7.43
C THR A 188 3.76 30.06 -7.21
N ASP A 189 4.48 29.93 -8.32
CA ASP A 189 5.66 30.76 -8.56
C ASP A 189 5.73 31.08 -10.07
N ALA A 190 5.57 32.38 -10.37
CA ALA A 190 5.84 33.10 -11.62
C ALA A 190 4.97 32.85 -12.89
N PRO A 191 4.76 33.90 -13.73
CA PRO A 191 3.89 33.87 -14.91
C PRO A 191 4.43 32.95 -16.01
N GLY A 192 3.49 32.30 -16.70
CA GLY A 192 3.74 31.24 -17.66
C GLY A 192 4.71 31.61 -18.79
N ARG A 193 5.65 30.71 -19.04
CA ARG A 193 6.44 30.71 -20.28
C ARG A 193 5.59 30.11 -21.41
N PRO A 194 5.68 30.59 -22.66
CA PRO A 194 4.90 30.05 -23.76
C PRO A 194 5.23 28.57 -23.98
N ARG A 195 4.23 27.78 -24.37
CA ARG A 195 4.40 26.42 -24.89
C ARG A 195 5.38 26.45 -26.07
N GLY A 196 6.64 26.14 -25.79
CA GLY A 196 7.58 25.65 -26.79
C GLY A 196 7.31 24.16 -26.97
N SER A 197 7.07 23.76 -28.22
CA SER A 197 7.03 22.36 -28.64
C SER A 197 8.33 21.69 -28.21
N ALA A 198 8.27 20.79 -27.22
CA ALA A 198 9.41 19.95 -26.88
C ALA A 198 9.55 18.88 -27.98
N PRO A 199 10.77 18.58 -28.45
CA PRO A 199 11.01 17.46 -29.35
C PRO A 199 10.69 16.15 -28.62
N ASP A 200 10.13 15.19 -29.34
CA ASP A 200 9.78 13.85 -28.87
C ASP A 200 10.91 13.25 -28.01
N GLY A 201 10.63 13.13 -26.71
CA GLY A 201 11.51 12.44 -25.77
C GLY A 201 11.49 10.95 -26.06
N LEU A 202 12.65 10.40 -26.40
CA LEU A 202 12.83 8.97 -26.69
C LEU A 202 12.32 8.09 -25.52
N PRO A 203 11.55 7.03 -25.79
CA PRO A 203 11.11 6.09 -24.77
C PRO A 203 12.31 5.28 -24.27
N GLY A 204 12.87 5.67 -23.13
CA GLY A 204 14.03 4.99 -22.53
C GLY A 204 14.65 5.67 -21.33
N ALA A 205 14.52 6.98 -21.17
CA ALA A 205 15.13 7.71 -20.05
C ALA A 205 14.58 7.26 -18.67
N ASP A 206 13.27 6.99 -18.58
CA ASP A 206 12.64 6.52 -17.35
C ASP A 206 13.00 5.07 -17.00
N VAL A 207 13.27 4.23 -18.02
CA VAL A 207 13.72 2.85 -17.82
C VAL A 207 15.16 2.83 -17.34
N VAL A 208 16.01 3.71 -17.87
CA VAL A 208 17.42 3.84 -17.46
C VAL A 208 17.53 4.39 -16.03
N ALA A 209 16.70 5.36 -15.64
CA ALA A 209 16.66 5.86 -14.26
C ALA A 209 16.14 4.82 -13.26
N ALA A 210 15.10 4.05 -13.63
CA ALA A 210 14.59 2.95 -12.81
C ALA A 210 15.62 1.81 -12.69
N LEU A 211 16.32 1.46 -13.77
CA LEU A 211 17.43 0.49 -13.73
C LEU A 211 18.57 0.95 -12.81
N GLY A 212 18.90 2.25 -12.83
CA GLY A 212 19.95 2.79 -11.96
C GLY A 212 19.63 2.63 -10.47
N ALA A 213 18.37 2.82 -10.07
CA ALA A 213 17.93 2.64 -8.69
C ALA A 213 17.94 1.15 -8.26
N GLU A 214 17.52 0.24 -9.14
CA GLU A 214 17.55 -1.21 -8.88
C GLU A 214 19.00 -1.73 -8.78
N VAL A 215 19.89 -1.27 -9.66
CA VAL A 215 21.32 -1.64 -9.62
C VAL A 215 21.98 -1.14 -8.33
N ALA A 216 21.67 0.09 -7.90
CA ALA A 216 22.18 0.62 -6.64
C ALA A 216 21.71 -0.19 -5.42
N LEU A 217 20.44 -0.65 -5.43
CA LEU A 217 19.90 -1.50 -4.38
C LEU A 217 20.56 -2.89 -4.34
N VAL A 218 20.82 -3.47 -5.52
CA VAL A 218 21.53 -4.76 -5.63
C VAL A 218 22.96 -4.63 -5.12
N HIS A 219 23.69 -3.57 -5.48
CA HIS A 219 25.05 -3.33 -4.96
C HIS A 219 25.07 -3.17 -3.45
N ALA A 220 24.18 -2.35 -2.88
CA ALA A 220 24.11 -2.18 -1.42
C ALA A 220 23.83 -3.50 -0.67
N ARG A 221 23.06 -4.40 -1.29
CA ARG A 221 22.76 -5.72 -0.70
C ARG A 221 23.93 -6.69 -0.83
N LEU A 222 24.67 -6.62 -1.93
CA LEU A 222 25.91 -7.40 -2.12
C LEU A 222 26.98 -6.95 -1.11
N ASP A 223 27.18 -5.65 -0.93
CA ASP A 223 28.13 -5.11 0.04
C ASP A 223 27.81 -5.58 1.46
N HIS A 224 26.52 -5.58 1.82
CA HIS A 224 26.08 -6.07 3.12
C HIS A 224 26.33 -7.57 3.30
N LEU A 225 26.10 -8.38 2.26
CA LEU A 225 26.39 -9.82 2.31
C LEU A 225 27.88 -10.10 2.40
N GLN A 226 28.71 -9.34 1.69
CA GLN A 226 30.16 -9.43 1.78
C GLN A 226 30.65 -9.08 3.19
N GLU A 227 30.10 -8.03 3.80
CA GLU A 227 30.42 -7.68 5.19
C GLU A 227 30.03 -8.78 6.18
N GLN A 228 28.88 -9.45 5.98
CA GLN A 228 28.48 -10.60 6.81
C GLN A 228 29.41 -11.80 6.62
N LEU A 229 29.83 -12.10 5.38
CA LEU A 229 30.75 -13.19 5.09
C LEU A 229 32.13 -12.93 5.71
N SER A 230 32.69 -11.72 5.56
CA SER A 230 33.97 -11.36 6.17
C SER A 230 33.94 -11.44 7.69
N ARG A 231 32.80 -11.16 8.34
CA ARG A 231 32.63 -11.34 9.79
C ARG A 231 32.60 -12.81 10.20
N LEU A 232 32.01 -13.68 9.38
CA LEU A 232 31.98 -15.13 9.62
C LEU A 232 33.34 -15.79 9.37
N GLU A 233 34.07 -15.34 8.35
CA GLU A 233 35.42 -15.80 8.02
C GLU A 233 36.46 -15.27 9.03
N GLY A 234 36.32 -14.02 9.48
CA GLY A 234 37.16 -13.42 10.53
C GLY A 234 36.90 -13.98 11.94
N GLY A 235 35.74 -14.59 12.17
CA GLY A 235 35.41 -15.29 13.42
C GLY A 235 35.89 -16.75 13.48
N GLY A 236 36.45 -17.28 12.38
CA GLY A 236 36.91 -18.67 12.26
C GLY A 236 38.41 -18.89 12.48
N SER A 237 39.22 -17.83 12.60
CA SER A 237 40.68 -17.94 12.80
C SER A 237 41.05 -17.60 14.24
N GLY A 238 40.83 -18.57 15.15
CA GLY A 238 41.18 -18.39 16.55
C GLY A 238 40.95 -19.61 17.44
N ALA A 239 41.16 -20.83 16.94
CA ALA A 239 41.34 -22.01 17.78
C ALA A 239 42.07 -23.12 17.01
N GLY A 240 43.36 -23.28 17.29
CA GLY A 240 44.20 -24.40 16.88
C GLY A 240 45.51 -24.34 17.68
N PRO A 241 46.01 -25.50 18.14
CA PRO A 241 46.55 -25.76 19.49
C PRO A 241 47.79 -24.97 19.90
#